data_AF-A0A1B6I3Z7-F1
#
_entry.id   AF-A0A1B6I3Z7-F1
#
_cell.length_a   1.000
_cell.length_b   1.000
_cell.length_c   1.000
_cell.angle_alpha   90.00
_cell.angle_beta   90.00
_cell.angle_gamma   90.00
#
_symmetry.space_group_name_H-M   'P 1'
#
loop_
_entity.id
_entity.type
_entity.pdbx_description
1 polymer ?
#
loop_
_entity_poly.entity_id
_entity_poly.type
_entity_poly.pdbx_seq_one_letter_code
_entity_poly.pdbx_strand_id
1 'polypeptide(L)'
;SYQFATLFGMWIIPLGMCLKNHWWRFIFLWLVFSCITGLIVRKALEKPIQGTTPRLVYKWFYLIYKLSYGLGIIGYIIMVATFFGLNVVFDAKPQSWMDVALLFLFYGLYYGVLAQDVAEISSDKMASHIGYYTANGIPTRHLEAGVCAVCGNRLLVQENQEGVLENTYKLSCDHVFHEFCIRGWCIVGKKQTCPYCKEKVDLKKMFCNPWEKPHVLYGQLLDWLRWLVAWQPVIFGIVQAINYLLGLE
;
A
#
# COMPACT_ATOMS: atom_id res chain seq x y z
N SER A 1 -8.94 13.41 -9.13
CA SER A 1 -9.48 12.04 -9.02
C SER A 1 -9.74 11.75 -7.54
N TYR A 2 -10.87 11.12 -7.21
CA TYR A 2 -11.34 10.86 -5.84
C TYR A 2 -10.25 10.35 -4.87
N GLN A 3 -9.39 9.42 -5.32
CA GLN A 3 -8.28 8.86 -4.54
C GLN A 3 -7.27 9.91 -4.04
N PHE A 4 -6.98 10.96 -4.83
CA PHE A 4 -6.05 12.01 -4.40
C PHE A 4 -6.66 12.89 -3.32
N ALA A 5 -7.97 13.17 -3.40
CA ALA A 5 -8.67 13.96 -2.39
C ALA A 5 -8.76 13.19 -1.05
N THR A 6 -9.07 11.89 -1.10
CA THR A 6 -9.09 11.05 0.11
C THR A 6 -7.70 10.92 0.71
N LEU A 7 -6.65 10.70 -0.10
CA LEU A 7 -5.27 10.63 0.37
C LEU A 7 -4.85 11.92 1.07
N PHE A 8 -5.15 13.08 0.47
CA PHE A 8 -4.84 14.39 1.05
C PHE A 8 -5.56 14.60 2.39
N GLY A 9 -6.85 14.25 2.46
CA GLY A 9 -7.61 14.31 3.71
C GLY A 9 -7.02 13.41 4.80
N MET A 10 -6.69 12.16 4.48
CA MET A 10 -6.09 11.21 5.43
C MET A 10 -4.67 11.61 5.88
N TRP A 11 -3.97 12.41 5.08
CA TRP A 11 -2.64 12.92 5.43
C TRP A 11 -2.72 14.12 6.39
N ILE A 12 -3.66 15.05 6.16
CA ILE A 12 -3.72 16.34 6.87
C ILE A 12 -4.62 16.32 8.10
N ILE A 13 -5.80 15.70 8.03
CA ILE A 13 -6.78 15.74 9.13
C ILE A 13 -6.18 15.17 10.43
N PRO A 14 -5.54 13.98 10.43
CA PRO A 14 -4.92 13.45 11.63
C PRO A 14 -3.79 14.33 12.17
N LEU A 15 -2.98 14.92 11.28
CA LEU A 15 -1.91 15.84 11.69
C LEU A 15 -2.49 17.08 12.39
N GLY A 16 -3.52 17.69 11.84
CA GLY A 16 -4.18 18.86 12.43
C GLY A 16 -4.73 18.57 13.82
N MET A 17 -5.39 17.42 14.00
CA MET A 17 -5.86 16.98 15.32
C MET A 17 -4.72 16.72 16.30
N CYS A 18 -3.63 16.07 15.85
CA CYS A 18 -2.49 15.77 16.71
C CYS A 18 -1.72 17.03 17.13
N LEU A 19 -1.64 18.04 16.27
CA LEU A 19 -1.05 19.34 16.59
C LEU A 19 -1.88 20.07 17.66
N LYS A 20 -3.22 20.08 17.52
CA LYS A 20 -4.12 20.68 18.50
C LYS A 20 -4.05 19.99 19.87
N ASN A 21 -3.92 18.66 19.89
CA ASN A 21 -3.91 17.86 21.11
C ASN A 21 -2.49 17.58 21.66
N HIS A 22 -1.44 18.15 21.05
CA HIS A 22 -0.03 17.96 21.42
C HIS A 22 0.44 16.49 21.48
N TRP A 23 -0.04 15.65 20.55
CA TRP A 23 0.35 14.23 20.46
C TRP A 23 1.68 14.04 19.71
N TRP A 24 2.79 14.42 20.37
CA TRP A 24 4.14 14.47 19.80
C TRP A 24 4.63 13.14 19.21
N ARG A 25 4.28 12.01 19.82
CA ARG A 25 4.70 10.67 19.34
C ARG A 25 4.19 10.39 17.92
N PHE A 26 2.93 10.72 17.67
CA PHE A 26 2.32 10.54 16.35
C PHE A 26 2.95 11.49 15.34
N ILE A 27 3.12 12.78 15.71
CA ILE A 27 3.71 13.80 14.84
C ILE A 27 5.12 13.38 14.39
N PHE A 28 5.95 12.89 15.30
CA PHE A 28 7.30 12.42 14.98
C PHE A 28 7.28 11.25 13.98
N LEU A 29 6.50 10.20 14.26
CA LEU A 29 6.40 9.05 13.36
C LEU A 29 5.83 9.43 12.00
N TRP A 30 4.85 10.32 11.98
CA TRP A 30 4.23 10.84 10.77
C TRP A 30 5.23 11.63 9.93
N LEU A 31 6.08 12.45 10.56
CA LEU A 31 7.12 13.20 9.87
C LEU A 31 8.16 12.25 9.26
N VAL A 32 8.64 11.27 10.02
CA VAL A 32 9.61 10.28 9.51
C VAL A 32 9.03 9.52 8.32
N PHE A 33 7.81 8.99 8.46
CA PHE A 33 7.12 8.30 7.38
C PHE A 33 6.91 9.19 6.15
N SER A 34 6.46 10.44 6.34
CA SER A 34 6.18 11.36 5.26
C SER A 34 7.45 11.80 4.53
N CYS A 35 8.53 12.08 5.25
CA CYS A 35 9.80 12.46 4.66
C CYS A 35 10.38 11.32 3.81
N ILE A 36 10.45 10.10 4.36
CA ILE A 36 11.01 8.96 3.62
C ILE A 36 10.13 8.64 2.40
N THR A 37 8.82 8.56 2.59
CA THR A 37 7.88 8.28 1.49
C THR A 37 7.96 9.37 0.43
N GLY A 38 8.07 10.65 0.81
CA GLY A 38 8.26 11.76 -0.11
C GLY A 38 9.54 11.63 -0.96
N LEU A 39 10.65 11.21 -0.35
CA LEU A 39 11.91 10.96 -1.08
C LEU A 39 11.78 9.80 -2.08
N ILE A 40 11.09 8.73 -1.70
CA ILE A 40 10.84 7.56 -2.56
C ILE A 40 9.91 7.94 -3.73
N VAL A 41 8.84 8.69 -3.46
CA VAL A 41 7.91 9.19 -4.49
C VAL A 41 8.64 10.14 -5.43
N ARG A 42 9.52 11.03 -4.94
CA ARG A 42 10.33 11.90 -5.79
C ARG A 42 11.12 11.09 -6.81
N LYS A 43 11.78 10.00 -6.37
CA LYS A 43 12.49 9.09 -7.28
C LYS A 43 11.57 8.41 -8.30
N ALA A 44 10.35 8.05 -7.90
CA ALA A 44 9.35 7.49 -8.80
C ALA A 44 8.87 8.48 -9.88
N LEU A 45 8.97 9.80 -9.60
CA LEU A 45 8.54 10.87 -10.50
C LEU A 45 9.69 11.46 -11.35
N GLU A 46 10.95 11.18 -11.02
CA GLU A 46 12.13 11.63 -11.78
C GLU A 46 12.05 11.18 -13.26
N LYS A 47 12.53 12.03 -14.18
CA LYS A 47 12.63 11.74 -15.61
C LYS A 47 14.07 12.02 -16.08
N PRO A 48 14.78 11.06 -16.68
CA PRO A 48 14.39 9.66 -16.93
C PRO A 48 14.42 8.80 -15.65
N ILE A 49 13.53 7.81 -15.57
CA ILE A 49 13.54 6.82 -14.47
C ILE A 49 14.72 5.87 -14.64
N GLN A 50 15.50 5.69 -13.57
CA GLN A 50 16.54 4.66 -13.50
C GLN A 50 15.91 3.27 -13.33
N GLY A 51 16.46 2.25 -13.98
CA GLY A 51 15.87 0.89 -13.92
C GLY A 51 15.93 0.21 -12.55
N THR A 52 16.68 0.76 -11.59
CA THR A 52 16.70 0.31 -10.19
C THR A 52 15.57 0.93 -9.35
N THR A 53 14.98 2.04 -9.79
CA THR A 53 13.96 2.80 -9.03
C THR A 53 12.72 1.98 -8.69
N PRO A 54 12.09 1.23 -9.62
CA PRO A 54 10.91 0.43 -9.28
C PRO A 54 11.17 -0.58 -8.16
N ARG A 55 12.39 -1.12 -8.09
CA ARG A 55 12.78 -2.04 -7.03
C ARG A 55 12.85 -1.36 -5.68
N LEU A 56 13.47 -0.18 -5.63
CA LEU A 56 13.55 0.63 -4.42
C LEU A 56 12.15 0.99 -3.91
N VAL A 57 11.28 1.45 -4.80
CA VAL A 57 9.91 1.86 -4.50
C VAL A 57 9.10 0.67 -3.96
N TYR A 58 9.10 -0.47 -4.64
CA TYR A 58 8.38 -1.65 -4.18
C TYR A 58 8.96 -2.21 -2.86
N LYS A 59 10.28 -2.19 -2.66
CA LYS A 59 10.88 -2.61 -1.38
C LYS A 59 10.43 -1.73 -0.21
N TRP A 60 10.38 -0.42 -0.39
CA TRP A 60 9.92 0.51 0.64
C TRP A 60 8.46 0.25 1.02
N PHE A 61 7.56 0.21 0.04
CA PHE A 61 6.14 -0.01 0.33
C PHE A 61 5.85 -1.41 0.84
N TYR A 62 6.60 -2.42 0.40
CA TYR A 62 6.51 -3.77 0.95
C TYR A 62 7.00 -3.86 2.40
N LEU A 63 8.04 -3.09 2.78
CA LEU A 63 8.47 -2.97 4.17
C LEU A 63 7.36 -2.36 5.04
N ILE A 64 6.78 -1.24 4.61
CA ILE A 64 5.68 -0.61 5.36
C ILE A 64 4.47 -1.54 5.46
N TYR A 65 4.15 -2.26 4.38
CA TYR A 65 3.11 -3.29 4.40
C TYR A 65 3.38 -4.36 5.48
N LYS A 66 4.59 -4.90 5.58
CA LYS A 66 4.94 -5.90 6.62
C LYS A 66 4.82 -5.34 8.03
N LEU A 67 5.31 -4.11 8.24
CA LEU A 67 5.21 -3.44 9.54
C LEU A 67 3.75 -3.20 9.92
N SER A 68 2.97 -2.66 8.99
CA SER A 68 1.53 -2.41 9.12
C SER A 68 0.76 -3.68 9.48
N TYR A 69 1.02 -4.77 8.74
CA TYR A 69 0.41 -6.07 8.96
C TYR A 69 0.82 -6.67 10.31
N GLY A 70 2.11 -6.61 10.66
CA GLY A 70 2.63 -7.09 11.94
C GLY A 70 2.06 -6.33 13.14
N LEU A 71 2.01 -5.00 13.09
CA LEU A 71 1.38 -4.18 14.13
C LEU A 71 -0.11 -4.49 14.28
N GLY A 72 -0.82 -4.70 13.16
CA GLY A 72 -2.22 -5.11 13.17
C GLY A 72 -2.45 -6.45 13.85
N ILE A 73 -1.62 -7.46 13.57
CA ILE A 73 -1.68 -8.77 14.23
C ILE A 73 -1.39 -8.64 15.73
N ILE A 74 -0.33 -7.92 16.10
CA ILE A 74 0.04 -7.73 17.51
C ILE A 74 -1.11 -7.06 18.27
N GLY A 75 -1.69 -5.98 17.72
CA GLY A 75 -2.83 -5.31 18.33
C GLY A 75 -4.05 -6.22 18.45
N TYR A 76 -4.35 -7.02 17.43
CA TYR A 76 -5.44 -7.99 17.49
C TYR A 76 -5.22 -9.07 18.56
N ILE A 77 -4.00 -9.60 18.69
CA ILE A 77 -3.66 -10.60 19.72
C ILE A 77 -3.84 -10.00 21.12
N ILE A 78 -3.36 -8.77 21.37
CA ILE A 78 -3.52 -8.10 22.67
C ILE A 78 -5.00 -7.87 22.99
N MET A 79 -5.79 -7.45 22.00
CA MET A 79 -7.23 -7.26 22.15
C MET A 79 -7.94 -8.56 22.54
N VAL A 80 -7.67 -9.65 21.80
CA VAL A 80 -8.24 -10.98 22.07
C VAL A 80 -7.80 -11.48 23.46
N ALA A 81 -6.53 -11.34 23.81
CA ALA A 81 -6.01 -11.71 25.13
C ALA A 81 -6.72 -10.95 26.27
N THR A 82 -7.05 -9.68 26.05
CA THR A 82 -7.81 -8.85 27.00
C THR A 82 -9.23 -9.37 27.16
N PHE A 83 -9.92 -9.76 26.07
CA PHE A 83 -11.26 -10.35 26.14
C PHE A 83 -11.30 -11.70 26.87
N PHE A 84 -10.24 -12.49 26.77
CA PHE A 84 -10.09 -13.75 27.51
C PHE A 84 -9.66 -13.56 28.97
N GLY A 85 -9.46 -12.33 29.44
CA GLY A 85 -9.09 -12.05 30.82
C GLY A 85 -7.63 -12.34 31.17
N LEU A 86 -6.75 -12.58 30.19
CA LEU A 86 -5.32 -12.81 30.43
C LEU A 86 -4.65 -11.61 31.11
N ASN A 87 -5.19 -10.40 30.93
CA ASN A 87 -4.72 -9.20 31.62
C ASN A 87 -4.84 -9.30 33.16
N VAL A 88 -5.81 -10.07 33.68
CA VAL A 88 -6.01 -10.26 35.13
C VAL A 88 -4.88 -11.10 35.74
N VAL A 89 -4.31 -12.03 34.96
CA VAL A 89 -3.16 -12.86 35.38
C VAL A 89 -1.92 -12.00 35.62
N PHE A 90 -1.80 -10.87 34.92
CA PHE A 90 -0.69 -9.93 35.05
C PHE A 90 -1.01 -8.73 35.95
N ASP A 91 -2.10 -8.79 36.73
CA ASP A 91 -2.57 -7.70 37.60
C ASP A 91 -2.74 -6.35 36.86
N ALA A 92 -3.12 -6.42 35.59
CA ALA A 92 -3.26 -5.25 34.72
C ALA A 92 -4.73 -4.95 34.42
N LYS A 93 -5.08 -3.66 34.46
CA LYS A 93 -6.44 -3.19 34.14
C LYS A 93 -6.76 -3.50 32.66
N PRO A 94 -7.94 -4.07 32.34
CA PRO A 94 -8.34 -4.36 30.96
C PRO A 94 -8.27 -3.13 30.05
N GLN A 95 -8.63 -1.96 30.58
CA GLN A 95 -8.58 -0.69 29.84
C GLN A 95 -7.19 -0.39 29.30
N SER A 96 -6.14 -0.58 30.10
CA SER A 96 -4.77 -0.26 29.67
C SER A 96 -4.31 -1.17 28.53
N TRP A 97 -4.68 -2.45 28.56
CA TRP A 97 -4.35 -3.39 27.49
C TRP A 97 -5.14 -3.07 26.22
N MET A 98 -6.43 -2.71 26.37
CA MET A 98 -7.25 -2.28 25.24
C MET A 98 -6.71 -1.02 24.58
N ASP A 99 -6.28 -0.01 25.36
CA ASP A 99 -5.68 1.22 24.84
C ASP A 99 -4.41 0.91 24.03
N VAL A 100 -3.56 0.01 24.53
CA VAL A 100 -2.37 -0.46 23.81
C VAL A 100 -2.77 -1.21 22.53
N ALA A 101 -3.72 -2.15 22.61
CA ALA A 101 -4.19 -2.91 21.44
C ALA A 101 -4.74 -1.99 20.33
N LEU A 102 -5.58 -1.02 20.71
CA LEU A 102 -6.14 -0.03 19.80
C LEU A 102 -5.07 0.88 19.21
N LEU A 103 -4.04 1.23 19.99
CA LEU A 103 -2.90 1.99 19.49
C LEU A 103 -2.16 1.22 18.38
N PHE A 104 -1.80 -0.05 18.64
CA PHE A 104 -1.14 -0.91 17.65
C PHE A 104 -1.98 -1.08 16.38
N LEU A 105 -3.28 -1.34 16.53
CA LEU A 105 -4.21 -1.44 15.40
C LEU A 105 -4.30 -0.12 14.62
N PHE A 106 -4.42 1.01 15.31
CA PHE A 106 -4.49 2.33 14.68
C PHE A 106 -3.23 2.62 13.88
N TYR A 107 -2.04 2.46 14.46
CA TYR A 107 -0.77 2.68 13.75
C TYR A 107 -0.63 1.74 12.56
N GLY A 108 -0.91 0.45 12.75
CA GLY A 108 -0.86 -0.53 11.66
C GLY A 108 -1.78 -0.12 10.52
N LEU A 109 -3.07 -0.01 10.78
CA LEU A 109 -4.07 0.28 9.76
C LEU A 109 -3.89 1.65 9.10
N TYR A 110 -3.58 2.70 9.86
CA TYR A 110 -3.41 4.07 9.33
C TYR A 110 -2.26 4.15 8.32
N TYR A 111 -1.06 3.73 8.71
CA TYR A 111 0.09 3.74 7.82
C TYR A 111 -0.05 2.72 6.68
N GLY A 112 -0.78 1.62 6.92
CA GLY A 112 -1.17 0.66 5.89
C GLY A 112 -1.98 1.29 4.76
N VAL A 113 -3.06 2.02 5.08
CA VAL A 113 -3.89 2.69 4.07
C VAL A 113 -3.09 3.74 3.31
N LEU A 114 -2.35 4.61 4.02
CA LEU A 114 -1.53 5.65 3.38
C LEU A 114 -0.48 5.06 2.44
N ALA A 115 0.25 4.04 2.89
CA ALA A 115 1.27 3.40 2.07
C ALA A 115 0.67 2.72 0.84
N GLN A 116 -0.50 2.09 0.98
CA GLN A 116 -1.21 1.45 -0.13
C GLN A 116 -1.60 2.46 -1.22
N ASP A 117 -2.14 3.62 -0.86
CA ASP A 117 -2.52 4.67 -1.82
C ASP A 117 -1.31 5.25 -2.57
N VAL A 118 -0.26 5.58 -1.83
CA VAL A 118 0.95 6.13 -2.44
C VAL A 118 1.66 5.09 -3.30
N ALA A 119 1.65 3.82 -2.90
CA ALA A 119 2.20 2.72 -3.67
C ALA A 119 1.49 2.55 -5.01
N GLU A 120 0.16 2.60 -5.03
CA GLU A 120 -0.63 2.51 -6.27
C GLU A 120 -0.31 3.68 -7.21
N ILE A 121 -0.34 4.92 -6.69
CA ILE A 121 -0.03 6.13 -7.48
C ILE A 121 1.40 6.08 -8.02
N SER A 122 2.37 5.65 -7.20
CA SER A 122 3.78 5.55 -7.60
C SER A 122 3.96 4.50 -8.70
N SER A 123 3.26 3.37 -8.60
CA SER A 123 3.32 2.29 -9.60
C SER A 123 2.82 2.78 -10.96
N ASP A 124 1.69 3.49 -10.99
CA ASP A 124 1.13 4.08 -12.22
C ASP A 124 2.05 5.13 -12.84
N LYS A 125 2.63 6.01 -12.01
CA LYS A 125 3.57 7.04 -12.46
C LYS A 125 4.84 6.44 -13.03
N MET A 126 5.42 5.44 -12.37
CA MET A 126 6.61 4.75 -12.89
C MET A 126 6.33 4.07 -14.23
N ALA A 127 5.23 3.30 -14.32
CA ALA A 127 4.88 2.60 -15.55
C ALA A 127 4.65 3.57 -16.73
N SER A 128 3.96 4.69 -16.50
CA SER A 128 3.74 5.70 -17.54
C SER A 128 5.03 6.40 -17.99
N HIS A 129 5.99 6.61 -17.10
CA HIS A 129 7.26 7.27 -17.41
C HIS A 129 8.25 6.38 -18.18
N ILE A 130 8.18 5.06 -18.00
CA ILE A 130 9.01 4.11 -18.77
C ILE A 130 8.55 4.05 -20.24
N GLY A 131 7.28 4.34 -20.51
CA GLY A 131 6.74 4.53 -21.87
C GLY A 131 6.26 3.24 -22.57
N TYR A 132 6.36 2.09 -21.91
CA TYR A 132 5.75 0.82 -22.36
C TYR A 132 4.29 0.66 -21.91
N TYR A 133 3.83 1.50 -20.97
CA TYR A 133 2.46 1.52 -20.47
C TYR A 133 1.80 2.87 -20.79
N THR A 134 0.62 2.84 -21.40
CA THR A 134 -0.25 4.01 -21.54
C THR A 134 -1.65 3.66 -21.06
N ALA A 135 -2.30 4.58 -20.34
CA ALA A 135 -3.69 4.38 -19.89
C ALA A 135 -4.65 4.15 -21.07
N ASN A 136 -4.34 4.73 -22.25
CA ASN A 136 -5.20 4.73 -23.44
C ASN A 136 -4.83 3.69 -24.53
N GLY A 137 -3.87 2.79 -24.27
CA GLY A 137 -3.74 1.52 -25.00
C GLY A 137 -2.64 1.44 -26.05
N ILE A 138 -2.18 2.55 -26.64
CA ILE A 138 -1.05 2.52 -27.58
C ILE A 138 0.23 2.86 -26.82
N PRO A 139 1.18 1.91 -26.64
CA PRO A 139 2.46 2.18 -25.97
C PRO A 139 3.32 3.13 -26.82
N THR A 140 4.02 4.06 -26.17
CA THR A 140 4.91 5.01 -26.86
C THR A 140 6.24 4.37 -27.30
N ARG A 141 6.56 3.18 -26.80
CA ARG A 141 7.77 2.42 -27.14
C ARG A 141 7.43 0.96 -27.41
N HIS A 142 8.05 0.39 -28.44
CA HIS A 142 8.02 -1.05 -28.70
C HIS A 142 8.90 -1.76 -27.68
N LEU A 143 8.39 -2.81 -27.02
CA LEU A 143 9.16 -3.59 -26.05
C LEU A 143 10.20 -4.45 -26.80
N GLU A 144 11.48 -4.25 -26.52
CA GLU A 144 12.53 -5.13 -27.03
C GLU A 144 12.48 -6.50 -26.34
N ALA A 145 12.75 -7.56 -27.10
CA ALA A 145 12.81 -8.92 -26.56
C ALA A 145 13.89 -9.00 -25.46
N GLY A 146 13.54 -9.57 -24.31
CA GLY A 146 14.47 -9.71 -23.19
C GLY A 146 14.59 -8.45 -22.32
N VAL A 147 13.68 -7.48 -22.39
CA VAL A 147 13.64 -6.32 -21.48
C VAL A 147 12.37 -6.36 -20.62
N CYS A 148 12.52 -6.11 -19.31
CA CYS A 148 11.38 -6.05 -18.40
C CYS A 148 10.64 -4.71 -18.54
N ALA A 149 9.35 -4.72 -18.93
CA ALA A 149 8.59 -3.48 -19.14
C ALA A 149 8.32 -2.66 -17.86
N VAL A 150 8.53 -3.24 -16.67
CA VAL A 150 8.32 -2.58 -15.37
C VAL A 150 9.55 -1.83 -14.89
N CYS A 151 10.76 -2.31 -15.22
CA CYS A 151 12.00 -1.69 -14.75
C CYS A 151 12.97 -1.29 -15.86
N GLY A 152 12.69 -1.62 -17.12
CA GLY A 152 13.53 -1.26 -18.27
C GLY A 152 14.89 -1.97 -18.33
N ASN A 153 15.18 -2.90 -17.41
CA ASN A 153 16.43 -3.66 -17.41
C ASN A 153 16.30 -4.95 -18.23
N ARG A 154 17.43 -5.44 -18.74
CA ARG A 154 17.52 -6.73 -19.44
C ARG A 154 17.24 -7.91 -18.50
N LEU A 155 16.53 -8.90 -19.02
CA LEU A 155 16.25 -10.18 -18.39
C LEU A 155 17.48 -11.09 -18.63
N LEU A 156 18.22 -11.40 -17.56
CA LEU A 156 19.47 -12.16 -17.64
C LEU A 156 19.27 -13.68 -17.58
N VAL A 157 18.07 -14.13 -17.25
CA VAL A 157 17.75 -15.52 -16.93
C VAL A 157 16.51 -15.95 -17.73
N GLN A 158 16.60 -17.09 -18.40
CA GLN A 158 15.47 -17.68 -19.13
C GLN A 158 14.50 -18.40 -18.18
N GLU A 159 13.24 -18.55 -18.59
CA GLU A 159 12.10 -19.06 -17.80
C GLU A 159 12.37 -20.37 -17.03
N ASN A 160 13.23 -21.25 -17.57
CA ASN A 160 13.50 -22.59 -17.01
C ASN A 160 14.82 -22.68 -16.22
N GLN A 161 15.46 -21.56 -15.88
CA GLN A 161 16.69 -21.56 -15.10
C GLN A 161 16.48 -20.78 -13.81
N GLU A 162 16.90 -21.36 -12.68
CA GLU A 162 17.02 -20.60 -11.45
C GLU A 162 18.11 -19.55 -11.63
N GLY A 163 17.71 -18.29 -11.50
CA GLY A 163 18.60 -17.17 -11.66
C GLY A 163 19.51 -17.03 -10.45
N VAL A 164 20.82 -16.93 -10.69
CA VAL A 164 21.80 -16.65 -9.61
C VAL A 164 21.50 -15.31 -8.90
N LEU A 165 20.94 -14.34 -9.63
CA LEU A 165 20.58 -13.02 -9.11
C LEU A 165 19.07 -12.81 -8.96
N GLU A 166 18.28 -13.27 -9.93
CA GLU A 166 16.82 -13.09 -9.94
C GLU A 166 16.14 -13.99 -10.98
N ASN A 167 14.99 -14.55 -10.63
CA ASN A 167 14.19 -15.35 -11.54
C ASN A 167 13.35 -14.49 -12.48
N THR A 168 12.97 -15.06 -13.62
CA THR A 168 12.01 -14.49 -14.54
C THR A 168 10.68 -15.23 -14.46
N TYR A 169 9.59 -14.50 -14.67
CA TYR A 169 8.24 -15.05 -14.66
C TYR A 169 7.54 -14.70 -15.97
N LYS A 170 6.99 -15.72 -16.64
CA LYS A 170 6.22 -15.57 -17.87
C LYS A 170 4.72 -15.57 -17.57
N LEU A 171 4.02 -14.54 -18.05
CA LEU A 171 2.57 -14.44 -17.95
C LEU A 171 1.86 -15.31 -19.00
N SER A 172 0.54 -15.50 -18.84
CA SER A 172 -0.31 -16.18 -19.85
C SER A 172 -0.29 -15.51 -21.22
N CYS A 173 -0.07 -14.19 -21.24
CA CYS A 173 0.04 -13.37 -22.43
C CYS A 173 1.44 -13.39 -23.07
N ASP A 174 2.26 -14.40 -22.75
CA ASP A 174 3.64 -14.63 -23.18
C ASP A 174 4.69 -13.55 -22.82
N HIS A 175 4.30 -12.49 -22.12
CA HIS A 175 5.23 -11.46 -21.67
C HIS A 175 6.04 -11.92 -20.44
N VAL A 176 7.35 -11.70 -20.49
CA VAL A 176 8.31 -12.10 -19.45
C VAL A 176 8.76 -10.89 -18.63
N PHE A 177 8.81 -11.04 -17.31
CA PHE A 177 9.23 -10.00 -16.37
C PHE A 177 10.18 -10.56 -15.32
N HIS A 178 10.90 -9.68 -14.61
CA HIS A 178 11.52 -10.06 -13.35
C HIS A 178 10.44 -10.43 -12.33
N GLU A 179 10.60 -11.56 -11.64
CA GLU A 179 9.64 -12.07 -10.64
C GLU A 179 9.31 -10.98 -9.60
N PHE A 180 10.33 -10.28 -9.10
CA PHE A 180 10.16 -9.18 -8.15
C PHE A 180 9.34 -8.01 -8.72
N CYS A 181 9.59 -7.64 -9.98
CA CYS A 181 8.92 -6.51 -10.61
C CYS A 181 7.43 -6.80 -10.86
N ILE A 182 7.10 -8.00 -11.35
CA ILE A 182 5.70 -8.37 -11.59
C ILE A 182 4.94 -8.59 -10.28
N ARG A 183 5.59 -9.15 -9.25
CA ARG A 183 5.00 -9.22 -7.90
C ARG A 183 4.77 -7.84 -7.31
N GLY A 184 5.72 -6.92 -7.43
CA GLY A 184 5.55 -5.53 -7.01
C GLY A 184 4.38 -4.86 -7.72
N TRP A 185 4.26 -5.03 -9.03
CA TRP A 185 3.13 -4.52 -9.82
C TRP A 185 1.78 -5.05 -9.34
N CYS A 186 1.67 -6.36 -9.12
CA CYS A 186 0.40 -6.98 -8.75
C CYS A 186 0.02 -6.80 -7.28
N ILE A 187 0.99 -6.86 -6.36
CA ILE A 187 0.74 -6.79 -4.91
C ILE A 187 0.76 -5.33 -4.44
N VAL A 188 1.87 -4.63 -4.67
CA VAL A 188 2.12 -3.29 -4.16
C VAL A 188 1.38 -2.24 -5.00
N GLY A 189 1.42 -2.37 -6.33
CA GLY A 189 0.67 -1.50 -7.24
C GLY A 189 -0.80 -1.87 -7.39
N LYS A 190 -1.24 -3.01 -6.86
CA LYS A 190 -2.61 -3.55 -6.98
C LYS A 190 -3.13 -3.68 -8.41
N LYS A 191 -2.23 -3.87 -9.38
CA LYS A 191 -2.59 -3.99 -10.79
C LYS A 191 -2.68 -5.46 -11.19
N GLN A 192 -3.88 -5.90 -11.54
CA GLN A 192 -4.13 -7.30 -11.94
C GLN A 192 -4.06 -7.52 -13.46
N THR A 193 -3.38 -6.63 -14.18
CA THR A 193 -3.24 -6.66 -15.63
C THR A 193 -1.78 -6.60 -16.04
N CYS A 194 -1.45 -7.19 -17.18
CA CYS A 194 -0.12 -7.14 -17.74
C CYS A 194 0.28 -5.67 -17.96
N PRO A 195 1.46 -5.22 -17.49
CA PRO A 195 1.96 -3.86 -17.70
C PRO A 195 2.08 -3.45 -19.18
N TYR A 196 2.10 -4.41 -20.10
CA TYR A 196 2.23 -4.14 -21.53
C TYR A 196 0.91 -4.32 -22.29
N CYS A 197 0.41 -5.56 -22.41
CA CYS A 197 -0.79 -5.86 -23.20
C CYS A 197 -2.12 -5.67 -22.46
N LYS A 198 -2.09 -5.35 -21.15
CA LYS A 198 -3.27 -5.19 -20.27
C LYS A 198 -4.16 -6.42 -20.12
N GLU A 199 -3.75 -7.59 -20.62
CA GLU A 199 -4.43 -8.85 -20.35
C GLU A 199 -4.42 -9.15 -18.84
N LYS A 200 -5.52 -9.72 -18.34
CA LYS A 200 -5.65 -10.05 -16.93
C LYS A 200 -4.65 -11.14 -16.54
N VAL A 201 -3.91 -10.90 -15.46
CA VAL A 201 -2.93 -11.86 -14.94
C VAL A 201 -3.62 -12.94 -14.12
N ASP A 202 -3.26 -14.20 -14.34
CA ASP A 202 -3.69 -15.31 -13.49
C ASP A 202 -2.89 -15.35 -12.18
N LEU A 203 -3.40 -14.63 -11.18
CA LEU A 203 -2.80 -14.54 -9.85
C LEU A 203 -2.68 -15.90 -9.14
N LYS A 204 -3.54 -16.89 -9.48
CA LYS A 204 -3.48 -18.22 -8.83
C LYS A 204 -2.24 -19.00 -9.24
N LYS A 205 -1.77 -18.82 -10.47
CA LYS A 205 -0.53 -19.43 -10.96
C LYS A 205 0.72 -18.71 -10.43
N MET A 206 0.66 -17.40 -10.23
CA MET A 206 1.77 -16.62 -9.65
C MET A 206 1.99 -16.88 -8.15
N PHE A 207 0.89 -17.11 -7.41
CA PHE A 207 0.91 -17.33 -5.98
C PHE A 207 0.57 -18.79 -5.67
N CYS A 208 1.52 -19.68 -5.95
CA CYS A 208 1.36 -21.12 -5.70
C CYS A 208 1.14 -21.41 -4.20
N ASN A 209 1.58 -20.52 -3.30
CA ASN A 209 1.49 -20.76 -1.87
C ASN A 209 0.17 -20.20 -1.29
N PRO A 210 -0.69 -21.03 -0.65
CA PRO A 210 -1.94 -20.59 -0.03
C PRO A 210 -1.75 -19.45 0.99
N TRP A 211 -0.55 -19.35 1.57
CA TRP A 211 -0.11 -18.35 2.53
C TRP A 211 0.15 -16.95 1.94
N GLU A 212 0.09 -16.77 0.62
CA GLU A 212 0.20 -15.45 -0.04
C GLU A 212 -1.17 -14.78 -0.28
N LYS A 213 -2.28 -15.54 -0.17
CA LYS A 213 -3.66 -15.02 -0.21
C LYS A 213 -3.99 -13.98 0.89
N PRO A 214 -3.46 -14.07 2.13
CA PRO A 214 -3.66 -13.04 3.16
C PRO A 214 -3.23 -11.65 2.71
N HIS A 215 -2.24 -11.54 1.81
CA HIS A 215 -1.79 -10.24 1.31
C HIS A 215 -2.88 -9.51 0.51
N VAL A 216 -3.64 -10.25 -0.30
CA VAL A 216 -4.75 -9.70 -1.10
C VAL A 216 -5.92 -9.31 -0.19
N LEU A 217 -6.27 -10.16 0.78
CA LEU A 217 -7.35 -9.90 1.74
C LEU A 217 -7.06 -8.67 2.60
N TYR A 218 -5.82 -8.52 3.07
CA TYR A 218 -5.41 -7.35 3.84
C TYR A 218 -5.51 -6.06 2.99
N GLY A 219 -5.11 -6.11 1.71
CA GLY A 219 -5.27 -4.98 0.81
C GLY A 219 -6.75 -4.56 0.62
N GLN A 220 -7.67 -5.52 0.57
CA GLN A 220 -9.11 -5.25 0.51
C GLN A 220 -9.65 -4.66 1.83
N LEU A 221 -9.20 -5.17 2.98
CA LEU A 221 -9.52 -4.60 4.29
C LEU A 221 -9.10 -3.13 4.38
N LEU A 222 -7.89 -2.79 3.92
CA LEU A 222 -7.40 -1.42 3.90
C LEU A 222 -8.22 -0.52 2.97
N ASP A 223 -8.70 -1.02 1.83
CA ASP A 223 -9.61 -0.25 0.98
C ASP A 223 -10.93 0.04 1.69
N TRP A 224 -11.53 -0.96 2.32
CA TRP A 224 -12.77 -0.79 3.07
C TRP A 224 -12.60 0.21 4.20
N LEU A 225 -11.47 0.13 4.92
CA LEU A 225 -11.12 1.08 5.97
C LEU A 225 -10.94 2.50 5.42
N ARG A 226 -10.31 2.67 4.24
CA ARG A 226 -10.20 3.98 3.58
C ARG A 226 -11.57 4.60 3.35
N TRP A 227 -12.49 3.84 2.77
CA TRP A 227 -13.87 4.30 2.55
C TRP A 227 -14.58 4.63 3.86
N LEU A 228 -14.41 3.81 4.88
CA LEU A 228 -15.01 4.09 6.19
C LEU A 228 -14.43 5.39 6.79
N VAL A 229 -13.11 5.50 6.91
CA VAL A 229 -12.46 6.63 7.61
C VAL A 229 -12.57 7.94 6.84
N ALA A 230 -12.44 7.93 5.50
CA ALA A 230 -12.48 9.15 4.70
C ALA A 230 -13.89 9.78 4.66
N TRP A 231 -14.95 8.99 4.77
CA TRP A 231 -16.32 9.49 4.74
C TRP A 231 -16.85 9.94 6.10
N GLN A 232 -16.27 9.50 7.22
CA GLN A 232 -16.73 9.88 8.57
C GLN A 232 -16.79 11.40 8.79
N PRO A 233 -15.76 12.20 8.46
CA PRO A 233 -15.82 13.66 8.62
C PRO A 233 -16.92 14.31 7.77
N VAL A 234 -17.17 13.78 6.56
CA VAL A 234 -18.23 14.26 5.66
C VAL A 234 -19.60 13.95 6.26
N ILE A 235 -19.79 12.74 6.77
CA ILE A 235 -21.03 12.30 7.43
C ILE A 235 -21.30 13.18 8.66
N PHE A 236 -20.32 13.36 9.55
CA PHE A 236 -20.48 14.21 10.73
C PHE A 236 -20.75 15.67 10.36
N GLY A 237 -20.06 16.21 9.35
CA GLY A 237 -20.31 17.56 8.87
C GLY A 237 -21.72 17.76 8.31
N ILE A 238 -22.25 16.77 7.57
CA ILE A 238 -23.62 16.80 7.08
C ILE A 238 -24.63 16.69 8.22
N VAL A 239 -24.42 15.76 9.16
CA VAL A 239 -25.30 15.60 10.33
C VAL A 239 -25.33 16.88 11.16
N GLN A 240 -24.17 17.50 11.39
CA GLN A 240 -24.07 18.75 12.12
C GLN A 240 -24.74 19.91 11.37
N ALA A 241 -24.57 20.01 10.05
CA ALA A 241 -25.28 20.98 9.24
C ALA A 241 -26.81 20.77 9.28
N ILE A 242 -27.29 19.52 9.25
CA ILE A 242 -28.71 19.18 9.38
C ILE A 242 -29.24 19.57 10.77
N ASN A 243 -28.51 19.25 11.83
CA ASN A 243 -28.90 19.62 13.20
C ASN A 243 -28.97 21.14 13.37
N TYR A 244 -27.99 21.87 12.83
CA TYR A 244 -27.99 23.33 12.80
C TYR A 244 -29.19 23.90 12.03
N LEU A 245 -29.49 23.35 10.83
CA LEU A 245 -30.62 23.78 10.00
C LEU A 245 -31.98 23.47 10.63
N LEU A 246 -32.09 22.36 11.38
CA LEU A 246 -33.30 21.95 12.09
C LEU A 246 -33.44 22.60 13.47
N GLY A 247 -32.45 23.39 13.92
CA GLY A 247 -32.46 24.04 15.24
C GLY A 247 -32.42 23.04 16.40
N LEU A 248 -31.77 21.89 16.20
CA LEU A 248 -31.60 20.82 17.19
C LEU A 248 -30.27 20.93 17.97
N GLU A 249 -29.49 21.98 17.72
CA GLU A 249 -28.30 22.39 18.51
C GLU A 249 -28.63 23.54 19.47
#